data_AF-A0A5C7NJE9-F1
#
_entry.id   AF-A0A5C7NJE9-F1
#
_cell.length_a   1.000
_cell.length_b   1.000
_cell.length_c   1.000
_cell.angle_alpha   90.00
_cell.angle_beta   90.00
_cell.angle_gamma   90.00
#
_symmetry.space_group_name_H-M   'P 1'
#
loop_
_entity.id
_entity.type
_entity.pdbx_description
1 polymer ?
#
loop_
_entity_poly.entity_id
_entity_poly.type
_entity_poly.pdbx_seq_one_letter_code
_entity_poly.pdbx_strand_id
1 'polypeptide(L)'
;MLIPMGLHKGRPIDELPSPYLLWLVSQDHIRFSRWPMIEEILSVLGKRFSEAGKLLDELRVTEAPPARWESAERQAERQAERAEKLRQLEQRRLEQRIARREAWCVAKDQADMKRASEKLRARLARNRQS
;
A
#
# COMPACT_ATOMS: atom_id res chain seq x y z
N MET A 1 -7.71 -0.76 8.56
CA MET A 1 -8.21 0.49 9.18
C MET A 1 -9.45 0.91 8.41
N LEU A 2 -10.63 0.76 9.01
CA LEU A 2 -11.86 1.35 8.49
C LEU A 2 -11.71 2.86 8.67
N ILE A 3 -11.59 3.58 7.55
CA ILE A 3 -11.60 5.05 7.58
C ILE A 3 -12.99 5.44 8.11
N PRO A 4 -13.09 6.30 9.14
CA PRO A 4 -14.40 6.76 9.61
C PRO A 4 -15.14 7.36 8.43
N MET A 5 -16.41 6.96 8.26
CA MET A 5 -17.37 7.62 7.39
C MET A 5 -17.22 9.14 7.54
N GLY A 6 -17.03 9.85 6.43
CA GLY A 6 -16.82 11.28 6.39
C GLY A 6 -15.37 11.77 6.30
N LEU A 7 -14.35 10.91 6.31
CA LEU A 7 -12.94 11.32 6.21
C LEU A 7 -12.24 10.78 4.95
N HIS A 8 -11.44 11.62 4.28
CA HIS A 8 -10.49 11.17 3.26
C HIS A 8 -9.12 11.79 3.50
N LYS A 9 -8.09 10.93 3.65
CA LYS A 9 -6.72 11.33 4.02
C LYS A 9 -6.65 12.19 5.30
N GLY A 10 -7.49 11.89 6.28
CA GLY A 10 -7.52 12.60 7.57
C GLY A 10 -8.21 13.96 7.53
N ARG A 11 -8.85 14.33 6.41
CA ARG A 11 -9.68 15.53 6.30
C ARG A 11 -11.15 15.18 6.12
N PRO A 12 -12.08 15.94 6.71
CA PRO A 12 -13.50 15.81 6.46
C PRO A 12 -13.85 15.99 4.98
N ILE A 13 -14.77 15.17 4.45
CA ILE A 13 -15.17 15.19 3.02
C ILE A 13 -15.86 16.51 2.67
N ASP A 14 -16.61 17.09 3.60
CA ASP A 14 -17.30 18.37 3.47
C ASP A 14 -16.35 19.58 3.43
N GLU A 15 -15.13 19.46 3.95
CA GLU A 15 -14.08 20.49 3.85
C GLU A 15 -13.28 20.41 2.54
N LEU A 16 -13.43 19.33 1.76
CA LEU A 16 -12.66 19.16 0.53
C LEU A 16 -13.23 20.02 -0.62
N PRO A 17 -12.37 20.59 -1.49
CA PRO A 17 -12.84 21.37 -2.64
C PRO A 17 -13.66 20.55 -3.64
N SER A 18 -14.68 21.16 -4.23
CA SER A 18 -15.56 20.54 -5.24
C SER A 18 -14.80 19.97 -6.44
N PRO A 19 -13.77 20.63 -7.01
CA PRO A 19 -12.95 20.03 -8.06
C PRO A 19 -12.29 18.71 -7.65
N TYR A 20 -11.85 18.61 -6.38
CA TYR A 20 -11.17 17.43 -5.87
C TYR A 20 -12.15 16.28 -5.62
N LEU A 21 -13.34 16.59 -5.11
CA LEU A 21 -14.43 15.63 -4.94
C LEU A 21 -14.88 15.04 -6.29
N LEU A 22 -15.05 15.89 -7.31
CA LEU A 22 -15.36 15.45 -8.67
C LEU A 22 -14.26 14.56 -9.26
N TRP A 23 -12.98 14.91 -9.02
CA TRP A 23 -11.86 14.07 -9.42
C TRP A 23 -11.86 12.72 -8.70
N LEU A 24 -12.16 12.66 -7.40
CA LEU A 24 -12.24 11.39 -6.66
C LEU A 24 -13.33 10.47 -7.22
N VAL A 25 -14.50 11.03 -7.53
CA VAL A 25 -15.64 10.29 -8.11
C VAL A 25 -15.33 9.78 -9.51
N SER A 26 -14.46 10.47 -10.27
CA SER A 26 -14.07 10.03 -11.62
C SER A 26 -13.09 8.85 -11.63
N GLN A 27 -12.48 8.48 -10.49
CA GLN A 27 -11.50 7.40 -10.42
C GLN A 27 -12.14 6.01 -10.21
N ASP A 28 -12.13 5.16 -11.24
CA ASP A 28 -12.71 3.80 -11.20
C ASP A 28 -12.19 2.94 -10.06
N HIS A 29 -10.87 2.92 -9.85
CA HIS A 29 -10.26 2.12 -8.80
C HIS A 29 -10.71 2.56 -7.39
N ILE A 30 -10.99 3.84 -7.20
CA ILE A 30 -11.52 4.37 -5.93
C ILE A 30 -12.97 3.95 -5.77
N ARG A 31 -13.79 4.10 -6.82
CA ARG A 31 -15.19 3.67 -6.80
C ARG A 31 -15.34 2.20 -6.44
N PHE A 32 -14.52 1.35 -7.04
CA PHE A 32 -14.56 -0.09 -6.79
C PHE A 32 -14.12 -0.46 -5.36
N SER A 33 -13.08 0.20 -4.84
CA SER A 33 -12.51 -0.15 -3.52
C SER A 33 -13.14 0.58 -2.33
N ARG A 34 -13.84 1.70 -2.56
CA ARG A 34 -14.29 2.63 -1.51
C ARG A 34 -15.69 3.18 -1.77
N TRP A 35 -16.64 2.33 -2.16
CA TRP A 35 -18.00 2.76 -2.50
C TRP A 35 -18.72 3.58 -1.42
N PRO A 36 -18.70 3.21 -0.11
CA PRO A 36 -19.39 4.02 0.91
C PRO A 36 -18.88 5.47 1.00
N MET A 37 -17.58 5.68 0.79
CA MET A 37 -16.99 7.03 0.74
C MET A 37 -17.49 7.81 -0.48
N ILE A 38 -17.70 7.13 -1.62
CA ILE A 38 -18.26 7.76 -2.82
C ILE A 38 -19.71 8.20 -2.60
N GLU A 39 -20.52 7.40 -1.90
CA GLU A 39 -21.90 7.77 -1.58
C GLU A 39 -21.97 9.07 -0.76
N GLU A 40 -21.09 9.24 0.23
CA GLU A 40 -20.97 10.48 0.99
C GLU A 40 -20.52 11.66 0.15
N ILE A 41 -19.51 11.46 -0.71
CA ILE A 41 -19.04 12.50 -1.64
C ILE A 41 -20.19 12.94 -2.56
N LEU A 42 -20.98 12.01 -3.08
CA LEU A 42 -22.14 12.32 -3.92
C LEU A 42 -23.22 13.08 -3.14
N SER A 43 -23.44 12.75 -1.86
CA SER A 43 -24.36 13.51 -0.99
C SER A 43 -23.89 14.96 -0.78
N VAL A 44 -22.60 15.16 -0.49
CA VAL A 44 -22.00 16.50 -0.33
C VAL A 44 -22.07 17.28 -1.63
N LEU A 45 -21.70 16.67 -2.75
CA LEU A 45 -21.78 17.29 -4.07
C LEU A 45 -23.22 17.67 -4.40
N GLY A 46 -24.21 16.82 -4.11
CA GLY A 46 -25.63 17.12 -4.30
C GLY A 46 -26.07 18.40 -3.58
N LYS A 47 -25.65 18.59 -2.32
CA LYS A 47 -25.88 19.84 -1.58
C LYS A 47 -25.21 21.03 -2.26
N ARG A 48 -23.96 20.89 -2.72
CA ARG A 48 -23.24 21.98 -3.40
C ARG A 48 -23.83 22.34 -4.76
N PHE A 49 -24.35 21.37 -5.50
CA PHE A 49 -25.07 21.62 -6.75
C PHE A 49 -26.36 22.44 -6.57
N SER A 50 -27.01 22.37 -5.40
CA SER A 50 -28.12 23.28 -5.09
C SER A 50 -27.71 24.75 -4.95
N GLU A 51 -26.42 25.02 -4.69
CA GLU A 51 -25.82 26.35 -4.67
C GLU A 51 -24.99 26.61 -5.94
N ALA A 52 -25.60 26.42 -7.11
CA ALA A 52 -24.93 26.42 -8.41
C ALA A 52 -24.02 27.64 -8.66
N GLY A 53 -24.39 28.84 -8.18
CA GLY A 53 -23.56 30.04 -8.32
C GLY A 53 -22.20 29.92 -7.62
N LYS A 54 -22.19 29.51 -6.34
CA LYS A 54 -20.94 29.30 -5.59
C LYS A 54 -20.11 28.17 -6.18
N LEU A 55 -20.77 27.12 -6.66
CA LEU A 55 -20.08 26.00 -7.30
C LEU A 55 -19.42 26.44 -8.60
N LEU A 56 -20.08 27.25 -9.42
CA LEU A 56 -19.49 27.79 -10.66
C LEU A 56 -18.26 28.64 -10.36
N ASP A 57 -18.33 29.50 -9.33
CA ASP A 57 -17.19 30.31 -8.91
C ASP A 57 -16.01 29.45 -8.44
N GLU A 58 -16.28 28.37 -7.70
CA GLU A 58 -15.24 27.43 -7.24
C GLU A 58 -14.63 26.61 -8.38
N LEU A 59 -15.44 26.21 -9.37
CA LEU A 59 -14.99 25.44 -10.53
C LEU A 59 -14.34 26.29 -11.61
N ARG A 60 -14.50 27.62 -11.55
CA ARG A 60 -13.97 28.54 -12.55
C ARG A 60 -12.45 28.58 -12.48
N VAL A 61 -11.81 28.06 -13.52
CA VAL A 61 -10.36 28.15 -13.74
C VAL A 61 -10.11 29.15 -14.86
N THR A 62 -9.66 30.36 -14.50
CA THR A 62 -9.35 31.43 -15.47
C THR A 62 -7.95 31.34 -16.05
N GLU A 63 -7.03 30.72 -15.32
CA GLU A 63 -5.64 30.54 -15.71
C GLU A 63 -5.32 29.05 -15.74
N ALA A 64 -4.60 28.59 -16.77
CA ALA A 64 -4.12 27.22 -16.81
C ALA A 64 -3.31 26.96 -15.53
N PRO A 65 -3.61 25.90 -14.76
CA PRO A 65 -2.81 25.58 -13.59
C PRO A 65 -1.35 25.48 -14.03
N PRO A 66 -0.40 26.09 -13.28
CA PRO A 66 1.01 25.94 -13.61
C PRO A 66 1.32 24.45 -13.68
N ALA A 67 2.19 24.04 -14.60
CA ALA A 67 2.58 22.65 -14.77
C ALA A 67 3.11 22.12 -13.44
N ARG A 68 2.22 21.47 -12.66
CA ARG A 68 2.47 21.06 -11.27
C ARG A 68 3.61 20.03 -11.15
N TRP A 69 4.11 19.57 -12.29
CA TRP A 69 5.10 18.51 -12.48
C TRP A 69 6.50 19.07 -12.77
N GLU A 70 6.61 20.37 -13.03
CA GLU A 70 7.87 21.03 -13.43
C GLU A 70 8.53 21.82 -12.29
N SER A 71 7.92 21.91 -11.10
CA SER A 71 8.59 22.58 -9.98
C SER A 71 9.77 21.76 -9.47
N ALA A 72 10.96 22.37 -9.50
CA ALA A 72 12.23 21.74 -9.10
C ALA A 72 12.18 21.15 -7.68
N GLU A 73 11.53 21.84 -6.74
CA GLU A 73 11.35 21.37 -5.36
C GLU A 73 10.61 20.03 -5.29
N ARG A 74 9.56 19.86 -6.11
CA ARG A 74 8.74 18.66 -6.10
C ARG A 74 9.42 17.49 -6.81
N GLN A 75 10.28 17.79 -7.78
CA GLN A 75 11.14 16.78 -8.40
C GLN A 75 12.17 16.27 -7.39
N ALA A 76 12.79 17.16 -6.61
CA ALA A 76 13.71 16.80 -5.54
C ALA A 76 13.02 15.94 -4.46
N GLU A 77 11.82 16.32 -4.03
CA GLU A 77 11.04 15.58 -3.04
C GLU A 77 10.67 14.16 -3.54
N ARG A 78 10.25 14.01 -4.80
CA ARG A 78 10.02 12.68 -5.40
C ARG A 78 11.29 11.85 -5.50
N GLN A 79 12.43 12.46 -5.81
CA GLN A 79 13.69 11.72 -5.87
C GLN A 79 14.10 11.22 -4.50
N ALA A 80 13.93 12.04 -3.45
CA ALA A 80 14.14 11.63 -2.07
C ALA A 80 13.21 10.47 -1.66
N GLU A 81 11.91 10.58 -1.93
CA GLU A 81 10.93 9.53 -1.63
C GLU A 81 11.22 8.22 -2.37
N ARG A 82 11.65 8.31 -3.64
CA ARG A 82 12.07 7.15 -4.44
C ARG A 82 13.33 6.50 -3.87
N ALA A 83 14.32 7.30 -3.48
CA ALA A 83 15.56 6.78 -2.89
C ALA A 83 15.29 6.06 -1.57
N GLU A 84 14.41 6.60 -0.73
CA GLU A 84 14.01 5.97 0.53
C GLU A 84 13.27 4.65 0.30
N LYS A 85 12.29 4.63 -0.62
CA LYS A 85 11.60 3.40 -1.02
C LYS A 85 12.55 2.34 -1.57
N LEU A 86 13.58 2.75 -2.33
CA LEU A 86 14.59 1.84 -2.85
C LEU A 86 15.39 1.18 -1.71
N ARG A 87 15.84 1.99 -0.73
CA ARG A 87 16.56 1.49 0.45
C ARG A 87 15.72 0.50 1.25
N GLN A 88 14.43 0.78 1.44
CA GLN A 88 13.52 -0.14 2.13
C GLN A 88 13.33 -1.46 1.37
N LEU A 89 13.25 -1.42 0.04
CA LEU A 89 13.17 -2.63 -0.79
C LEU A 89 14.46 -3.45 -0.73
N GLU A 90 15.61 -2.80 -0.74
CA GLU A 90 16.92 -3.47 -0.61
C GLU A 90 17.07 -4.14 0.75
N GLN A 91 16.69 -3.46 1.84
CA GLN A 91 16.67 -4.06 3.18
C GLN A 91 15.77 -5.30 3.25
N ARG A 92 14.54 -5.21 2.74
CA ARG A 92 13.62 -6.37 2.69
C ARG A 92 14.20 -7.54 1.89
N ARG A 93 14.88 -7.26 0.78
CA ARG A 93 15.55 -8.30 -0.03
C ARG A 93 16.72 -8.93 0.72
N LEU A 94 17.48 -8.15 1.48
CA LEU A 94 18.57 -8.66 2.31
C LEU A 94 18.03 -9.56 3.44
N GLU A 95 17.01 -9.10 4.16
CA GLU A 95 16.33 -9.88 5.20
C GLU A 95 15.80 -11.21 4.66
N GLN A 96 15.13 -11.19 3.50
CA GLN A 96 14.66 -12.41 2.84
C GLN A 96 15.81 -13.35 2.46
N ARG A 97 16.95 -12.82 2.00
CA ARG A 97 18.13 -13.64 1.69
C ARG A 97 18.73 -14.27 2.94
N ILE A 98 18.81 -13.53 4.05
CA ILE A 98 19.31 -14.04 5.34
C ILE A 98 18.37 -15.13 5.85
N ALA A 99 17.06 -14.85 5.93
CA ALA A 99 16.05 -15.81 6.38
C ALA A 99 16.04 -17.08 5.53
N ARG A 100 16.20 -16.96 4.20
CA ARG A 100 16.29 -18.12 3.30
C ARG A 100 17.55 -18.95 3.55
N ARG A 101 18.67 -18.31 3.87
CA ARG A 101 19.93 -19.00 4.20
C ARG A 101 19.84 -19.72 5.53
N GLU A 102 19.27 -19.08 6.55
CA GLU A 102 19.03 -19.68 7.86
C GLU A 102 18.07 -20.88 7.76
N ALA A 103 16.97 -20.73 7.03
CA ALA A 103 16.03 -21.82 6.77
C ALA A 103 16.71 -23.01 6.06
N TRP A 104 17.61 -22.74 5.12
CA TRP A 104 18.39 -23.79 4.44
C TRP A 104 19.34 -24.51 5.40
N CYS A 105 20.05 -23.77 6.27
CA CYS A 105 20.92 -24.37 7.29
C CYS A 105 20.12 -25.26 8.24
N VAL A 106 19.02 -24.76 8.79
CA VAL A 106 18.15 -25.52 9.70
C VAL A 106 17.59 -26.77 9.02
N ALA A 107 17.13 -26.67 7.77
CA ALA A 107 16.63 -27.82 7.02
C ALA A 107 17.72 -28.87 6.79
N LYS A 108 18.96 -28.44 6.51
CA LYS A 108 20.11 -29.33 6.36
C LYS A 108 20.43 -30.06 7.66
N ASP A 109 20.50 -29.34 8.78
CA ASP A 109 20.79 -29.93 10.10
C ASP A 109 19.72 -30.95 10.51
N GLN A 110 18.44 -30.64 10.24
CA GLN A 110 17.34 -31.58 10.49
C GLN A 110 17.42 -32.84 9.60
N ALA A 111 17.83 -32.70 8.34
CA ALA A 111 18.01 -33.83 7.44
C ALA A 111 19.17 -34.74 7.90
N ASP A 112 20.27 -34.14 8.35
CA ASP A 112 21.44 -34.86 8.85
C ASP A 112 21.12 -35.60 10.17
N MET A 113 20.37 -34.97 11.08
CA MET A 113 19.86 -35.61 12.30
C MET A 113 18.93 -36.80 12.01
N LYS A 114 18.00 -36.65 11.04
CA LYS A 114 17.12 -37.76 10.61
C LYS A 114 17.93 -38.94 10.08
N ARG A 115 18.89 -38.70 9.18
CA ARG A 115 19.79 -39.73 8.64
C ARG A 115 20.59 -40.42 9.73
N ALA A 116 21.09 -39.69 10.72
CA ALA A 116 21.82 -40.26 11.85
C ALA A 116 20.91 -41.17 12.71
N SER A 117 19.68 -40.72 12.98
CA SER A 117 18.70 -41.50 13.75
C SER A 117 18.26 -42.79 13.03
N GLU A 118 18.09 -42.75 11.71
CA GLU A 118 17.77 -43.90 10.88
C GLU A 118 18.92 -44.92 10.86
N LYS A 119 20.17 -44.45 10.72
CA LYS A 119 21.36 -45.32 10.82
C LYS A 119 21.44 -46.01 12.18
N LEU A 120 21.17 -45.29 13.27
CA LEU A 120 21.18 -45.84 14.61
C LEU A 120 20.08 -46.92 14.78
N ARG A 121 18.85 -46.63 14.32
CA ARG A 121 17.74 -47.59 14.32
C ARG A 121 18.07 -48.85 13.51
N ALA A 122 18.63 -48.70 12.31
CA ALA A 122 19.05 -49.82 11.47
C ALA A 122 20.18 -50.66 12.08
N ARG A 123 21.05 -50.04 12.91
CA ARG A 123 22.11 -50.74 13.63
C ARG A 123 21.57 -51.52 14.83
N LEU A 124 20.65 -50.92 15.59
CA LEU A 124 19.96 -51.58 16.70
C LEU A 124 19.07 -52.75 16.24
N ALA A 125 18.40 -52.60 15.08
CA ALA A 125 17.60 -53.68 14.49
C ALA A 125 18.47 -54.89 14.09
N ARG A 126 19.66 -54.65 13.52
CA ARG A 126 20.62 -55.72 13.19
C ARG A 126 21.14 -56.45 14.43
N ASN A 127 21.47 -55.74 15.50
CA ASN A 127 21.94 -56.35 16.75
C ASN A 127 20.87 -57.15 17.50
N ARG A 128 19.58 -57.00 17.18
CA ARG A 128 18.49 -57.81 17.77
C ARG A 128 18.21 -59.11 17.01
N GLN A 129 18.79 -59.29 15.82
CA GLN A 129 18.59 -60.47 14.97
C GLN A 129 19.81 -61.43 14.97
N SER A 130 20.88 -61.07 15.68
CA SER A 130 22.03 -61.95 16.00
C SER A 130 21.96 -62.38 17.45
#